data_AF-A0A2D8MWQ6-F1
#
_entry.id   AF-A0A2D8MWQ6-F1
#
_cell.length_a   1.000
_cell.length_b   1.000
_cell.length_c   1.000
_cell.angle_alpha   90.00
_cell.angle_beta   90.00
_cell.angle_gamma   90.00
#
_symmetry.space_group_name_H-M   'P 1'
#
loop_
_entity.id
_entity.type
_entity.pdbx_description
1 polymer ?
#
loop_
_entity_poly.entity_id
_entity_poly.type
_entity_poly.pdbx_seq_one_letter_code
_entity_poly.pdbx_strand_id
1 'polypeptide(L)'
;MKNIPEINHCIPNPRAYWCRFCKAHNTFDYAEGRMEYHLCKACRGAWGVLPDTGMFNPGEMKEARKVILVGAGSLIVIGGVAQLYAPGAVDPLLACAVIGAVLGLIVLLGSYWVREFSAWASAQRRKSPEELRQEALDHPFQPEYDNSTDFTYWAEQFLSSEEVERLHEKYGESEDGQEQAHPAADEIQIVITNMEDDE
;
A
#
# COMPACT_ATOMS: atom_id res chain seq x y z
N MET A 1 2.88 -20.73 -1.80
CA MET A 1 1.79 -21.03 -2.77
C MET A 1 1.24 -19.71 -3.32
N LYS A 2 0.92 -19.61 -4.61
CA LYS A 2 0.30 -18.40 -5.17
C LYS A 2 -1.22 -18.52 -5.10
N ASN A 3 -1.91 -17.46 -4.62
CA ASN A 3 -3.36 -17.36 -4.40
C ASN A 3 -3.85 -17.88 -3.04
N ILE A 4 -4.71 -17.08 -2.41
CA ILE A 4 -5.43 -17.36 -1.15
C ILE A 4 -6.93 -17.28 -1.46
N PRO A 5 -7.58 -18.41 -1.82
CA PRO A 5 -8.95 -18.41 -2.29
C PRO A 5 -9.97 -17.95 -1.24
N GLU A 6 -9.60 -17.97 0.04
CA GLU A 6 -10.39 -17.45 1.15
C GLU A 6 -10.56 -15.92 1.08
N ILE A 7 -9.64 -15.20 0.41
CA ILE A 7 -9.65 -13.75 0.29
C ILE A 7 -9.74 -13.35 -1.19
N ASN A 8 -10.91 -12.88 -1.61
CA ASN A 8 -11.06 -12.27 -2.93
C ASN A 8 -10.55 -10.81 -2.90
N HIS A 9 -9.28 -10.63 -3.28
CA HIS A 9 -8.60 -9.34 -3.34
C HIS A 9 -9.18 -8.35 -4.38
N CYS A 10 -10.09 -8.79 -5.25
CA CYS A 10 -10.79 -7.93 -6.21
C CYS A 10 -12.12 -7.38 -5.69
N ILE A 11 -12.61 -7.86 -4.53
CA ILE A 11 -13.82 -7.31 -3.90
C ILE A 11 -13.48 -5.98 -3.20
N PRO A 12 -14.18 -4.88 -3.52
CA PRO A 12 -13.86 -3.58 -2.93
C PRO A 12 -14.15 -3.53 -1.42
N ASN A 13 -13.12 -3.28 -0.63
CA ASN A 13 -13.22 -3.03 0.80
C ASN A 13 -12.61 -1.65 1.12
N PRO A 14 -13.42 -0.64 1.50
CA PRO A 14 -12.88 0.68 1.81
C PRO A 14 -12.06 0.70 3.09
N ARG A 15 -12.13 -0.32 3.95
CA ARG A 15 -11.34 -0.43 5.17
C ARG A 15 -10.00 -1.13 4.94
N ALA A 16 -9.77 -1.67 3.75
CA ALA A 16 -8.55 -2.37 3.42
C ALA A 16 -7.63 -1.52 2.54
N TYR A 17 -6.32 -1.73 2.68
CA TYR A 17 -5.33 -1.11 1.82
C TYR A 17 -5.52 -1.54 0.37
N TRP A 18 -5.47 -0.57 -0.54
CA TRP A 18 -5.67 -0.79 -1.96
C TRP A 18 -4.49 -0.27 -2.77
N CYS A 19 -4.06 -1.06 -3.74
CA CYS A 19 -2.99 -0.66 -4.65
C CYS A 19 -3.57 -0.15 -5.96
N ARG A 20 -3.13 1.04 -6.34
CA ARG A 20 -3.55 1.70 -7.58
C ARG A 20 -3.11 0.95 -8.84
N PHE A 21 -1.92 0.37 -8.82
CA PHE A 21 -1.27 -0.22 -9.99
C PHE A 21 -1.84 -1.59 -10.33
N CYS A 22 -1.90 -2.49 -9.34
CA CYS A 22 -2.53 -3.80 -9.56
C CYS A 22 -4.06 -3.75 -9.50
N LYS A 23 -4.67 -2.62 -9.11
CA LYS A 23 -6.13 -2.47 -9.00
C LYS A 23 -6.77 -3.55 -8.12
N ALA A 24 -6.14 -3.86 -7.00
CA ALA A 24 -6.63 -4.86 -6.07
C ALA A 24 -6.10 -4.64 -4.64
N HIS A 25 -6.63 -5.40 -3.71
CA HIS A 25 -6.21 -5.45 -2.31
C HIS A 25 -5.13 -6.52 -2.10
N ASN A 26 -3.86 -6.19 -2.31
CA ASN A 26 -2.77 -7.16 -2.20
C ASN A 26 -2.04 -7.08 -0.86
N THR A 27 -1.23 -8.10 -0.54
CA THR A 27 -0.32 -8.06 0.60
C THR A 27 0.71 -6.93 0.43
N PHE A 28 1.23 -6.44 1.55
CA PHE A 28 2.21 -5.37 1.55
C PHE A 28 3.38 -5.67 2.48
N ASP A 29 4.55 -5.11 2.17
CA ASP A 29 5.66 -5.02 3.11
C ASP A 29 5.54 -3.69 3.87
N TYR A 30 5.81 -3.74 5.17
CA TYR A 30 6.08 -2.56 5.94
C TYR A 30 7.51 -2.07 5.66
N ALA A 31 7.64 -0.85 5.14
CA ALA A 31 8.95 -0.24 4.95
C ALA A 31 9.30 0.62 6.17
N GLU A 32 10.19 0.10 7.02
CA GLU A 32 10.72 0.85 8.16
C GLU A 32 11.56 2.05 7.67
N GLY A 33 11.16 3.27 8.07
CA GLY A 33 11.83 4.52 7.69
C GLY A 33 11.26 5.73 8.44
N ARG A 34 11.65 6.96 8.05
CA ARG A 34 11.17 8.22 8.69
C ARG A 34 9.67 8.50 8.48
N MET A 35 9.04 7.81 7.53
CA MET A 35 7.61 7.83 7.27
C MET A 35 7.19 6.38 7.06
N GLU A 36 6.11 5.97 7.69
CA GLU A 36 5.56 4.62 7.60
C GLU A 36 4.74 4.50 6.31
N TYR A 37 5.08 3.56 5.43
CA TYR A 37 4.33 3.32 4.19
C TYR A 37 4.19 1.82 3.90
N HIS A 38 3.01 1.44 3.43
CA HIS A 38 2.68 0.07 3.04
C HIS A 38 2.92 -0.09 1.54
N LEU A 39 3.89 -0.93 1.16
CA LEU A 39 4.26 -1.17 -0.22
C LEU A 39 3.63 -2.46 -0.73
N CYS A 40 2.91 -2.40 -1.85
CA CYS A 40 2.31 -3.59 -2.47
C CYS A 40 3.39 -4.61 -2.87
N LYS A 41 3.41 -5.80 -2.24
CA LYS A 41 4.40 -6.86 -2.52
C LYS A 41 4.34 -7.30 -3.98
N ALA A 42 3.13 -7.49 -4.50
CA ALA A 42 2.94 -7.98 -5.87
C ALA A 42 3.42 -6.98 -6.93
N CYS A 43 3.30 -5.67 -6.69
CA CYS A 43 3.84 -4.67 -7.62
C CYS A 43 5.36 -4.53 -7.49
N ARG A 44 5.90 -4.65 -6.28
CA ARG A 44 7.35 -4.61 -6.03
C ARG A 44 8.07 -5.74 -6.76
N GLY A 45 7.55 -6.97 -6.65
CA GLY A 45 8.13 -8.15 -7.31
C GLY A 45 8.05 -8.11 -8.84
N ALA A 46 7.04 -7.47 -9.41
CA ALA A 46 6.85 -7.42 -10.87
C ALA A 46 7.63 -6.32 -11.58
N TRP A 47 7.93 -5.20 -10.90
CA TRP A 47 8.48 -4.00 -11.55
C TRP A 47 9.87 -3.59 -11.04
N GLY A 48 10.47 -4.36 -10.13
CA GLY A 48 11.87 -4.29 -9.75
C GLY A 48 12.30 -3.06 -8.94
N VAL A 49 11.84 -1.83 -9.23
CA VAL A 49 12.37 -0.60 -8.61
C VAL A 49 11.41 0.61 -8.77
N LEU A 50 10.09 0.45 -8.71
CA LEU A 50 9.22 1.65 -8.73
C LEU A 50 8.99 2.17 -7.30
N PRO A 51 9.41 3.41 -6.97
CA PRO A 51 9.22 4.02 -5.65
C PRO A 51 7.75 4.30 -5.30
N ASP A 52 6.84 4.13 -6.26
CA ASP A 52 5.42 4.51 -6.14
C ASP A 52 4.47 3.33 -5.88
N THR A 53 4.94 2.14 -5.46
CA THR A 53 4.03 1.00 -5.15
C THR A 53 3.24 1.17 -3.84
N GLY A 54 3.14 2.39 -3.34
CA GLY A 54 2.41 2.74 -2.13
C GLY A 54 0.94 2.35 -2.22
N MET A 55 0.47 1.70 -1.16
CA MET A 55 -0.93 1.41 -0.95
C MET A 55 -1.52 2.46 -0.02
N PHE A 56 -2.83 2.71 -0.14
CA PHE A 56 -3.52 3.56 0.81
C PHE A 56 -4.83 2.89 1.25
N ASN A 57 -5.26 3.21 2.47
CA ASN A 57 -6.55 2.82 2.98
C ASN A 57 -7.60 3.88 2.56
N PRO A 58 -8.58 3.55 1.69
CA PRO A 58 -9.54 4.53 1.18
C PRO A 58 -10.45 5.12 2.25
N GLY A 59 -10.74 4.37 3.31
CA GLY A 59 -11.54 4.79 4.45
C GLY A 59 -10.79 5.81 5.29
N GLU A 60 -9.57 5.48 5.70
CA GLU A 60 -8.71 6.41 6.45
C GLU A 60 -8.42 7.68 5.64
N MET A 61 -8.15 7.54 4.33
CA MET A 61 -7.90 8.70 3.45
C MET A 61 -9.13 9.61 3.29
N LYS A 62 -10.36 9.07 3.43
CA LYS A 62 -11.58 9.90 3.47
C LYS A 62 -11.68 10.69 4.76
N GLU A 63 -11.41 10.05 5.90
CA GLU A 63 -11.47 10.72 7.20
C GLU A 63 -10.34 11.73 7.38
N ALA A 64 -9.11 11.38 7.01
CA ALA A 64 -7.94 12.27 7.06
C ALA A 64 -8.20 13.57 6.27
N ARG A 65 -8.78 13.48 5.07
CA ARG A 65 -9.12 14.68 4.27
C ARG A 65 -10.12 15.59 4.96
N LYS A 66 -11.13 15.05 5.64
CA LYS A 66 -12.09 15.86 6.41
C LYS A 66 -11.39 16.61 7.54
N VAL A 67 -10.54 15.91 8.29
CA VAL A 67 -9.75 16.50 9.39
C VAL A 67 -8.83 17.60 8.86
N ILE A 68 -8.12 17.36 7.76
CA ILE A 68 -7.21 18.35 7.16
C ILE A 68 -7.98 19.58 6.66
N LEU A 69 -9.13 19.41 6.02
CA LEU A 69 -9.96 20.53 5.56
C LEU A 69 -10.46 21.40 6.72
N VAL A 70 -10.91 20.78 7.81
CA VAL A 70 -11.33 21.50 9.03
C VAL A 70 -10.15 22.24 9.66
N GLY A 71 -8.97 21.62 9.71
CA GLY A 71 -7.74 22.24 10.19
C GLY A 71 -7.32 23.43 9.33
N ALA A 72 -7.31 23.27 8.01
CA ALA A 72 -6.98 24.34 7.06
C ALA A 72 -7.96 25.51 7.18
N GLY A 73 -9.27 25.25 7.28
CA GLY A 73 -10.28 26.28 7.51
C GLY A 73 -10.07 27.04 8.83
N SER A 74 -9.77 26.31 9.91
CA SER A 74 -9.47 26.89 11.22
C SER A 74 -8.25 27.82 11.18
N LEU A 75 -7.20 27.45 10.44
CA LEU A 75 -5.99 28.29 10.29
C LEU A 75 -6.29 29.64 9.63
N ILE A 76 -7.16 29.68 8.62
CA ILE A 76 -7.56 30.94 7.98
C ILE A 76 -8.28 31.86 8.98
N VAL A 77 -9.18 31.30 9.79
CA VAL A 77 -9.88 32.05 10.84
C VAL A 77 -8.89 32.61 11.87
N ILE A 78 -7.97 31.79 12.36
CA ILE A 78 -6.94 32.20 13.32
C ILE A 78 -6.04 33.29 12.75
N GLY A 79 -5.56 33.14 11.52
CA GLY A 79 -4.72 34.14 10.85
C GLY A 79 -5.46 35.47 10.66
N GLY A 80 -6.74 35.42 10.26
CA GLY A 80 -7.58 36.61 10.14
C GLY A 80 -7.79 37.34 11.48
N VAL A 81 -8.03 36.60 12.56
CA VAL A 81 -8.14 37.17 13.90
C VAL A 81 -6.81 37.78 14.34
N ALA A 82 -5.69 37.06 14.18
CA ALA A 82 -4.37 37.55 14.56
C ALA A 82 -3.99 38.85 13.84
N GLN A 83 -4.33 38.96 12.55
CA GLN A 83 -4.11 40.18 11.76
C GLN A 83 -4.86 41.40 12.33
N LEU A 84 -6.06 41.21 12.88
CA LEU A 84 -6.85 42.28 13.49
C LEU A 84 -6.26 42.77 14.82
N TYR A 85 -5.67 41.87 15.62
CA TYR A 85 -5.16 42.19 16.96
C TYR A 85 -3.67 42.57 17.02
N ALA A 86 -2.89 42.29 15.97
CA ALA A 86 -1.47 42.62 15.91
C ALA A 86 -1.07 43.28 14.58
N PRO A 87 -1.63 44.47 14.26
CA PRO A 87 -1.27 45.21 13.05
C PRO A 87 0.20 45.65 13.13
N GLY A 88 1.11 44.95 12.45
CA GLY A 88 2.55 45.24 12.43
C GLY A 88 3.46 44.03 12.59
N ALA A 89 2.93 42.87 12.98
CA ALA A 89 3.64 41.60 12.86
C ALA A 89 3.74 41.15 11.39
N VAL A 90 4.71 40.27 11.08
CA VAL A 90 4.82 39.62 9.76
C VAL A 90 3.50 38.91 9.46
N ASP A 91 2.82 39.32 8.37
CA ASP A 91 1.42 39.00 8.02
C ASP A 91 0.97 37.58 8.44
N PRO A 92 0.35 37.43 9.64
CA PRO A 92 -0.12 36.14 10.13
C PRO A 92 -1.19 35.51 9.24
N LEU A 93 -1.99 36.32 8.55
CA LEU A 93 -2.98 35.82 7.60
C LEU A 93 -2.27 35.18 6.40
N LEU A 94 -1.24 35.81 5.86
CA LEU A 94 -0.43 35.24 4.78
C LEU A 94 0.24 33.92 5.21
N ALA A 95 0.83 33.87 6.41
CA ALA A 95 1.46 32.65 6.92
C ALA A 95 0.44 31.49 7.05
N CYS A 96 -0.72 31.76 7.65
CA CYS A 96 -1.80 30.78 7.75
C CYS A 96 -2.36 30.37 6.38
N ALA A 97 -2.45 31.30 5.43
CA ALA A 97 -2.91 31.02 4.07
C ALA A 97 -1.94 30.11 3.31
N VAL A 98 -0.63 30.32 3.44
CA VAL A 98 0.38 29.46 2.82
C VAL A 98 0.29 28.03 3.36
N ILE A 99 0.18 27.87 4.69
CA ILE A 99 0.00 26.54 5.29
C ILE A 99 -1.31 25.91 4.83
N GLY A 100 -2.41 26.66 4.84
CA GLY A 100 -3.71 26.21 4.34
C GLY A 100 -3.67 25.77 2.88
N ALA A 101 -2.91 26.47 2.02
CA ALA A 101 -2.71 26.09 0.63
C ALA A 101 -1.98 24.75 0.49
N VAL A 102 -0.90 24.53 1.26
CA VAL A 102 -0.17 23.25 1.27
C VAL A 102 -1.07 22.10 1.72
N LEU A 103 -1.83 22.30 2.81
CA LEU A 103 -2.82 21.32 3.28
C LEU A 103 -3.90 21.04 2.22
N GLY A 104 -4.34 22.09 1.51
CA GLY A 104 -5.26 21.97 0.38
C GLY A 104 -4.71 21.09 -0.74
N LEU A 105 -3.42 21.22 -1.09
CA LEU A 105 -2.76 20.36 -2.08
C LEU A 105 -2.76 18.89 -1.65
N ILE A 106 -2.50 18.61 -0.38
CA ILE A 106 -2.57 17.23 0.18
C ILE A 106 -3.99 16.67 0.03
N VAL A 107 -5.01 17.47 0.35
CA VAL A 107 -6.41 17.06 0.18
C VAL A 107 -6.77 16.80 -1.28
N LEU A 108 -6.27 17.62 -2.21
CA LEU A 108 -6.48 17.41 -3.65
C LEU A 108 -5.85 16.09 -4.12
N LEU A 109 -4.63 15.80 -3.69
CA LEU A 109 -3.95 14.54 -4.04
C LEU A 109 -4.70 13.33 -3.47
N GLY A 110 -5.06 13.35 -2.19
CA GLY A 110 -5.87 12.28 -1.58
C GLY A 110 -7.24 12.13 -2.25
N SER A 111 -7.82 13.23 -2.75
CA SER A 111 -9.09 13.21 -3.49
C SER A 111 -8.96 12.54 -4.85
N TYR A 112 -7.85 12.76 -5.53
CA TYR A 112 -7.54 12.05 -6.77
C TYR A 112 -7.49 10.54 -6.54
N TRP A 113 -6.76 10.08 -5.51
CA TRP A 113 -6.65 8.65 -5.20
C TRP A 113 -7.98 8.01 -4.79
N VAL A 114 -8.75 8.69 -3.93
CA VAL A 114 -10.07 8.18 -3.52
C VAL A 114 -11.04 8.12 -4.71
N ARG A 115 -10.99 9.07 -5.64
CA ARG A 115 -11.81 9.01 -6.88
C ARG A 115 -11.44 7.80 -7.72
N GLU A 116 -10.15 7.49 -7.83
CA GLU A 116 -9.68 6.34 -8.59
C GLU A 116 -10.09 5.01 -7.96
N PHE A 117 -9.97 4.88 -6.63
CA PHE A 117 -10.54 3.76 -5.89
C PHE A 117 -12.05 3.66 -6.09
N SER A 118 -12.79 4.77 -6.00
CA SER A 118 -14.24 4.79 -6.19
C SER A 118 -14.66 4.34 -7.60
N ALA A 119 -13.92 4.73 -8.63
CA ALA A 119 -14.18 4.30 -10.00
C ALA A 119 -13.96 2.79 -10.16
N TRP A 120 -12.84 2.27 -9.64
CA TRP A 120 -12.57 0.84 -9.60
C TRP A 120 -13.64 0.08 -8.80
N ALA A 121 -13.94 0.52 -7.59
CA ALA A 121 -14.92 -0.11 -6.71
C ALA A 121 -16.32 -0.14 -7.34
N SER A 122 -16.69 0.94 -8.05
CA SER A 122 -17.94 0.98 -8.81
C SER A 122 -17.95 -0.03 -9.95
N ALA A 123 -16.83 -0.21 -10.66
CA ALA A 123 -16.74 -1.22 -11.72
C ALA A 123 -16.85 -2.64 -11.16
N GLN A 124 -16.18 -2.94 -10.05
CA GLN A 124 -16.23 -4.26 -9.42
C GLN A 124 -17.63 -4.58 -8.87
N ARG A 125 -18.33 -3.62 -8.28
CA ARG A 125 -19.71 -3.81 -7.77
C ARG A 125 -20.76 -4.10 -8.85
N ARG A 126 -20.45 -3.85 -10.13
CA ARG A 126 -21.34 -4.18 -11.25
C ARG A 126 -21.20 -5.62 -11.73
N LYS A 127 -20.17 -6.33 -11.29
CA LYS A 127 -19.88 -7.71 -11.67
C LYS A 127 -20.64 -8.69 -10.78
N SER A 128 -20.93 -9.87 -11.30
CA SER A 128 -21.49 -10.97 -10.51
C SER A 128 -20.44 -11.54 -9.55
N PRO A 129 -20.86 -12.24 -8.47
CA PRO A 129 -19.92 -12.94 -7.59
C PRO A 129 -19.02 -13.94 -8.33
N GLU A 130 -19.55 -14.63 -9.35
CA GLU A 130 -18.81 -15.58 -10.18
C GLU A 130 -17.78 -14.86 -11.05
N GLU A 131 -18.14 -13.73 -11.66
CA GLU A 131 -17.21 -12.90 -12.43
C GLU A 131 -16.07 -12.38 -11.54
N LEU A 132 -16.38 -11.91 -10.33
CA LEU A 132 -15.38 -11.44 -9.37
C LEU A 132 -14.48 -12.57 -8.87
N ARG A 133 -15.03 -13.78 -8.69
CA ARG A 133 -14.24 -14.96 -8.34
C ARG A 133 -13.29 -15.33 -9.47
N GLN A 134 -13.78 -15.37 -10.71
CA GLN A 134 -12.96 -15.70 -11.87
C GLN A 134 -11.86 -14.65 -12.07
N GLU A 135 -12.19 -13.37 -11.97
CA GLU A 135 -11.21 -12.28 -12.04
C GLU A 135 -10.14 -12.38 -10.96
N ALA A 136 -10.52 -12.74 -9.73
CA ALA A 136 -9.55 -12.96 -8.67
C ALA A 136 -8.63 -14.15 -8.95
N LEU A 137 -9.12 -15.22 -9.59
CA LEU A 137 -8.29 -16.37 -9.98
C LEU A 137 -7.35 -16.04 -11.16
N ASP A 138 -7.83 -15.25 -12.10
CA ASP A 138 -7.08 -14.85 -13.30
C ASP A 138 -6.21 -13.60 -13.08
N HIS A 139 -6.30 -12.98 -11.90
CA HIS A 139 -5.59 -11.75 -11.60
C HIS A 139 -4.06 -11.97 -11.71
N PRO A 140 -3.32 -11.13 -12.46
CA PRO A 140 -1.88 -11.31 -12.64
C PRO A 140 -1.08 -11.11 -11.34
N PHE A 141 -1.66 -10.41 -10.37
CA PHE A 141 -1.05 -10.13 -9.08
C PHE A 141 -1.81 -10.88 -7.99
N GLN A 142 -1.48 -12.15 -7.79
CA GLN A 142 -2.07 -12.98 -6.74
C GLN A 142 -1.47 -12.63 -5.38
N PRO A 143 -2.26 -12.57 -4.29
CA PRO A 143 -1.71 -12.55 -2.95
C PRO A 143 -1.01 -13.88 -2.68
N GLU A 144 0.15 -13.79 -2.03
CA GLU A 144 0.94 -14.94 -1.60
C GLU A 144 0.86 -15.02 -0.07
N TYR A 145 0.68 -16.24 0.44
CA TYR A 145 0.80 -16.46 1.87
C TYR A 145 2.25 -16.23 2.29
N ASP A 146 2.44 -15.53 3.39
CA ASP A 146 3.69 -15.54 4.13
C ASP A 146 3.39 -15.61 5.63
N ASN A 147 4.32 -16.18 6.39
CA ASN A 147 4.22 -16.22 7.84
C ASN A 147 4.82 -14.96 8.47
N SER A 148 4.18 -13.80 8.27
CA SER A 148 4.60 -12.53 8.87
C SER A 148 3.44 -11.76 9.50
N THR A 149 3.80 -10.82 10.39
CA THR A 149 2.86 -9.88 11.00
C THR A 149 2.17 -8.99 9.97
N ASP A 150 2.86 -8.65 8.89
CA ASP A 150 2.30 -7.81 7.81
C ASP A 150 1.21 -8.57 7.06
N PHE A 151 1.43 -9.86 6.81
CA PHE A 151 0.41 -10.73 6.23
C PHE A 151 -0.80 -10.89 7.15
N THR A 152 -0.58 -11.17 8.44
CA THR A 152 -1.67 -11.25 9.44
C THR A 152 -2.49 -9.97 9.44
N TYR A 153 -1.83 -8.81 9.53
CA TYR A 153 -2.49 -7.50 9.52
C TYR A 153 -3.25 -7.21 8.21
N TRP A 154 -2.72 -7.66 7.07
CA TRP A 154 -3.44 -7.59 5.80
C TRP A 154 -4.68 -8.49 5.80
N ALA A 155 -4.55 -9.74 6.22
CA ALA A 155 -5.63 -10.74 6.18
C ALA A 155 -6.79 -10.36 7.11
N GLU A 156 -6.51 -9.80 8.29
CA GLU A 156 -7.51 -9.31 9.25
C GLU A 156 -8.37 -8.15 8.72
N GLN A 157 -7.97 -7.51 7.62
CA GLN A 157 -8.82 -6.49 6.97
C GLN A 157 -10.02 -7.13 6.24
N PHE A 158 -9.98 -8.44 5.98
CA PHE A 158 -11.00 -9.21 5.26
C PHE A 158 -11.64 -10.29 6.11
N LEU A 159 -10.87 -10.88 7.03
CA LEU A 159 -11.24 -12.05 7.81
C LEU A 159 -11.23 -11.74 9.32
N SER A 160 -11.96 -12.54 10.08
CA SER A 160 -11.84 -12.57 11.54
C SER A 160 -10.52 -13.20 12.00
N SER A 161 -10.08 -12.92 13.22
CA SER A 161 -8.84 -13.50 13.76
C SER A 161 -8.87 -15.04 13.77
N GLU A 162 -10.01 -15.67 14.08
CA GLU A 162 -10.17 -17.15 13.98
C GLU A 162 -10.01 -17.67 12.54
N GLU A 163 -10.47 -16.92 11.54
CA GLU A 163 -10.28 -17.27 10.13
C GLU A 163 -8.82 -17.11 9.69
N VAL A 164 -8.12 -16.11 10.22
CA VAL A 164 -6.69 -15.89 9.96
C VAL A 164 -5.84 -16.97 10.63
N GLU A 165 -6.16 -17.37 11.86
CA GLU A 165 -5.51 -18.52 12.51
C GLU A 165 -5.67 -19.80 11.67
N ARG A 166 -6.88 -20.09 11.18
CA ARG A 166 -7.11 -21.22 10.26
C ARG A 166 -6.33 -21.11 8.95
N LEU A 167 -6.09 -19.90 8.44
CA LEU A 167 -5.20 -19.70 7.30
C LEU A 167 -3.75 -20.06 7.65
N HIS A 168 -3.26 -19.61 8.81
CA HIS A 168 -1.92 -19.93 9.28
C HIS A 168 -1.73 -21.43 9.53
N GLU A 169 -2.71 -22.12 10.11
CA GLU A 169 -2.68 -23.58 10.25
C GLU A 169 -2.63 -24.28 8.88
N LYS A 170 -3.49 -23.85 7.94
CA LYS A 170 -3.61 -24.48 6.63
C LYS A 170 -2.38 -24.31 5.74
N TYR A 171 -1.76 -23.12 5.76
CA TYR A 171 -0.67 -22.77 4.85
C TYR A 171 0.70 -22.69 5.53
N GLY A 172 0.77 -22.48 6.84
CA GLY A 172 2.02 -22.42 7.61
C GLY A 172 2.72 -23.77 7.76
N GLU A 173 1.96 -24.86 7.92
CA GLU A 173 2.54 -26.22 7.99
C GLU A 173 3.18 -26.67 6.65
N SER A 174 2.88 -25.97 5.55
CA SER A 174 3.42 -26.31 4.23
C SER A 174 4.84 -25.78 3.97
N GLU A 175 5.38 -24.89 4.82
CA GLU A 175 6.73 -24.32 4.68
C GLU A 175 7.81 -25.09 5.45
N ASP A 176 7.46 -25.91 6.45
CA ASP A 176 8.42 -26.69 7.26
C ASP A 176 8.95 -27.97 6.56
N GLY A 177 8.62 -28.17 5.28
CA GLY A 177 8.95 -29.37 4.49
C GLY A 177 10.00 -29.21 3.39
N GLN A 178 10.57 -28.01 3.20
CA GLN A 178 11.70 -27.79 2.29
C GLN A 178 12.82 -27.03 3.00
N GLU A 179 13.46 -27.72 3.93
CA GLU A 179 14.87 -27.50 4.22
C GLU A 179 15.64 -27.77 2.92
N GLN A 180 15.85 -26.73 2.10
CA GLN A 180 16.93 -26.74 1.12
C GLN A 180 18.21 -26.81 1.93
N ALA A 181 18.67 -28.05 2.16
CA ALA A 181 20.02 -28.36 2.53
C ALA A 181 20.94 -27.68 1.52
N HIS A 182 21.46 -26.51 1.89
CA HIS A 182 22.66 -25.96 1.28
C HIS A 182 23.77 -26.99 1.49
N PRO A 183 24.35 -27.60 0.44
CA PRO A 183 25.66 -28.19 0.61
C PRO A 183 26.63 -27.02 0.80
N ALA A 184 27.22 -26.95 1.97
CA ALA A 184 28.35 -26.07 2.24
C ALA A 184 29.53 -26.49 1.36
N ALA A 185 30.16 -25.47 0.76
CA ALA A 185 31.53 -25.41 0.25
C ALA A 185 31.93 -26.39 -0.86
N ASP A 186 32.24 -25.84 -2.04
CA ASP A 186 33.64 -25.91 -2.47
C ASP A 186 34.01 -24.78 -3.45
N GLU A 187 35.28 -24.40 -3.38
CA GLU A 187 35.96 -23.30 -4.04
C GLU A 187 35.67 -23.17 -5.55
N ILE A 188 35.37 -21.95 -6.02
CA ILE A 188 35.65 -21.57 -7.41
C ILE A 188 36.76 -20.53 -7.37
N GLN A 189 38.00 -21.01 -7.48
CA GLN A 189 39.14 -20.20 -7.92
C GLN A 189 38.88 -19.76 -9.35
N ILE A 190 38.60 -18.47 -9.56
CA ILE A 190 38.65 -17.88 -10.89
C ILE A 190 40.12 -17.61 -11.20
N VAL A 191 40.76 -18.56 -11.88
CA VAL A 191 42.05 -18.37 -12.55
C VAL A 191 41.81 -17.52 -13.79
N ILE A 192 42.17 -16.24 -13.73
CA ILE A 192 42.26 -15.38 -14.91
C ILE A 192 43.57 -15.77 -15.63
N THR A 193 43.46 -16.53 -16.71
CA THR A 193 44.54 -16.63 -17.70
C THR A 193 44.28 -15.57 -18.76
N ASN A 194 45.15 -14.55 -18.79
CA ASN A 194 45.28 -13.68 -19.96
C ASN A 194 45.89 -14.53 -21.08
N MET A 195 45.16 -14.68 -22.19
CA MET A 195 45.76 -15.02 -23.48
C MET A 195 46.04 -13.72 -24.21
N GLU A 196 47.32 -13.46 -24.39
CA GLU A 196 47.87 -12.58 -25.43
C GLU A 196 47.66 -13.20 -26.83
N ASP A 197 47.65 -12.32 -27.84
CA ASP A 197 47.91 -12.53 -29.28
C ASP A 197 46.74 -13.12 -30.12
N ASP A 198 46.36 -12.62 -31.31
CA ASP A 198 47.02 -11.83 -32.37
C ASP A 198 45.96 -11.10 -33.24
N GLU A 199 46.21 -9.82 -33.61
CA GLU A 199 46.21 -9.22 -34.97
C GLU A 199 46.25 -7.68 -34.93
#